data_AF-A0A2G2PLP6-F1
#
_entry.id   AF-A0A2G2PLP6-F1
#
_cell.length_a   1.000
_cell.length_b   1.000
_cell.length_c   1.000
_cell.angle_alpha   90.00
_cell.angle_beta   90.00
_cell.angle_gamma   90.00
#
_symmetry.space_group_name_H-M   'P 1'
#
loop_
_entity.id
_entity.type
_entity.pdbx_description
1 polymer ?
#
loop_
_entity_poly.entity_id
_entity_poly.type
_entity_poly.pdbx_seq_one_letter_code
_entity_poly.pdbx_strand_id
1 'polypeptide(L)'
;GTIRTDTPDWQPWIVYFLKALQKQKKQLEKKIERERIVADTLPELSVQILEFAKSQDKITIGQIVKLPQANRNTIKKHLQSLVLANHLVQSGTGKGTWYRRT
;
A
#
# COMPACT_ATOMS: atom_id res chain seq x y z
N GLY A 1 32.77 -27.84 -2.87
CA GLY A 1 32.17 -28.92 -3.67
C GLY A 1 30.73 -28.59 -3.91
N THR A 2 30.35 -28.35 -5.17
CA THR A 2 29.01 -27.94 -5.58
C THR A 2 28.19 -29.18 -5.92
N ILE A 3 27.12 -29.44 -5.14
CA ILE A 3 25.84 -30.15 -5.43
C ILE A 3 25.82 -31.48 -6.22
N ARG A 4 26.94 -31.93 -6.78
CA ARG A 4 27.10 -33.08 -7.69
C ARG A 4 28.15 -34.04 -7.13
N THR A 5 28.18 -34.19 -5.80
CA THR A 5 29.13 -35.04 -5.08
C THR A 5 28.34 -35.87 -4.08
N ASP A 6 28.73 -37.13 -3.84
CA ASP A 6 27.95 -38.07 -3.00
C ASP A 6 27.73 -37.59 -1.55
N THR A 7 28.53 -36.64 -1.08
CA THR A 7 28.31 -35.87 0.16
C THR A 7 28.39 -34.36 -0.12
N PRO A 8 27.31 -33.71 -0.58
CA PRO A 8 27.32 -32.28 -0.87
C PRO A 8 27.33 -31.45 0.41
N ASP A 9 28.19 -30.42 0.45
CA ASP A 9 28.13 -29.39 1.48
C ASP A 9 27.03 -28.37 1.13
N TRP A 10 25.90 -28.47 1.84
CA TRP A 10 24.74 -27.59 1.68
C TRP A 10 24.82 -26.29 2.48
N GLN A 11 25.82 -26.17 3.37
CA GLN A 11 25.99 -25.02 4.26
C GLN A 11 26.04 -23.68 3.49
N PRO A 12 26.75 -23.55 2.35
CA PRO A 12 26.79 -22.30 1.60
C PRO A 12 25.42 -21.87 1.06
N TRP A 13 24.59 -22.82 0.63
CA TRP A 13 23.26 -22.56 0.08
C TRP A 13 22.26 -22.15 1.16
N ILE A 14 22.31 -22.81 2.31
CA ILE A 14 21.48 -22.47 3.47
C ILE A 14 21.82 -21.06 3.97
N VAL A 15 23.12 -20.75 4.10
CA VAL A 15 23.58 -19.42 4.53
C VAL A 15 23.17 -18.34 3.53
N TYR A 16 23.26 -18.62 2.22
CA TYR A 16 22.80 -17.69 1.19
C TYR A 16 21.29 -17.42 1.30
N PHE A 17 20.49 -18.48 1.42
CA PHE A 17 19.03 -18.37 1.51
C PHE A 17 18.58 -17.57 2.73
N LEU A 18 19.17 -17.85 3.91
CA LEU A 18 18.86 -17.12 5.14
C LEU A 18 19.25 -15.64 5.05
N LYS A 19 20.39 -15.31 4.43
CA LYS A 19 20.78 -13.92 4.15
C LYS A 19 19.81 -13.22 3.20
N ALA A 20 19.33 -13.92 2.18
CA ALA A 20 18.34 -13.38 1.24
C ALA A 20 17.00 -13.08 1.94
N LEU A 21 16.50 -14.00 2.77
CA LEU A 21 15.29 -13.80 3.56
C LEU A 21 15.43 -12.61 4.53
N GLN A 22 16.55 -12.50 5.23
CA GLN A 22 16.81 -11.38 6.13
C GLN A 22 16.84 -10.04 5.38
N LYS A 23 17.40 -10.01 4.17
CA LYS A 23 17.41 -8.82 3.31
C LYS A 23 16.00 -8.45 2.86
N GLN A 24 15.19 -9.43 2.46
CA GLN A 24 13.79 -9.20 2.07
C GLN A 24 12.95 -8.68 3.25
N LYS A 25 13.09 -9.26 4.44
CA LYS A 25 12.43 -8.78 5.67
C LYS A 25 12.76 -7.32 5.96
N LYS A 26 14.05 -6.95 5.93
CA LYS A 26 14.50 -5.57 6.18
C LYS A 26 14.00 -4.58 5.13
N GLN A 27 13.88 -4.99 3.86
CA GLN A 27 13.30 -4.15 2.82
C GLN A 27 11.81 -3.94 3.01
N LEU A 28 11.10 -4.98 3.46
CA LEU A 28 9.68 -4.91 3.77
C LEU A 28 9.41 -3.99 4.97
N GLU A 29 10.18 -4.13 6.05
CA GLU A 29 10.10 -3.25 7.22
C GLU A 29 10.30 -1.78 6.83
N LYS A 30 11.31 -1.46 5.99
CA LYS A 30 11.52 -0.10 5.48
C LYS A 30 10.39 0.40 4.60
N LYS A 31 9.74 -0.48 3.83
CA LYS A 31 8.59 -0.12 3.01
C LYS A 31 7.37 0.20 3.87
N ILE A 32 7.11 -0.63 4.88
CA ILE A 32 6.05 -0.42 5.87
C ILE A 32 6.27 0.89 6.63
N GLU A 33 7.50 1.14 7.10
CA GLU A 33 7.82 2.37 7.85
C GLU A 33 7.62 3.63 7.01
N ARG A 34 8.01 3.59 5.72
CA ARG A 34 7.73 4.70 4.78
C ARG A 34 6.23 4.90 4.56
N GLU A 35 5.47 3.81 4.42
CA GLU A 35 4.02 3.88 4.26
C GLU A 35 3.33 4.39 5.54
N ARG A 36 3.88 4.06 6.72
CA ARG A 36 3.39 4.50 8.03
C ARG A 36 3.69 5.97 8.32
N ILE A 37 4.89 6.45 8.02
CA ILE A 37 5.26 7.87 8.15
C ILE A 37 4.40 8.76 7.22
N VAL A 38 4.04 8.25 6.03
CA VAL A 38 3.09 8.94 5.13
C VAL A 38 1.65 8.93 5.67
N ALA A 39 1.29 7.97 6.53
CA ALA A 39 -0.01 7.88 7.17
C ALA A 39 -0.13 8.73 8.45
N ASP A 40 0.96 8.92 9.21
CA ASP A 40 0.94 9.60 10.52
C ASP A 40 0.82 11.14 10.43
N THR A 41 1.01 11.76 9.27
CA THR A 41 0.63 13.16 9.00
C THR A 41 -0.48 13.21 7.96
N LEU A 42 -1.68 12.73 8.33
CA LEU A 42 -2.83 12.63 7.42
C LEU A 42 -2.98 13.93 6.61
N PRO A 43 -2.66 13.92 5.30
CA PRO A 43 -2.65 15.14 4.51
C PRO A 43 -4.06 15.74 4.47
N GLU A 44 -4.17 17.06 4.40
CA GLU A 44 -5.47 17.77 4.45
C GLU A 44 -6.47 17.25 3.39
N LEU A 45 -5.97 16.84 2.23
CA LEU A 45 -6.75 16.15 1.19
C LEU A 45 -7.35 14.81 1.63
N SER A 46 -6.63 14.04 2.45
CA SER A 46 -7.12 12.77 2.98
C SER A 46 -8.24 12.98 3.99
N VAL A 47 -8.14 14.04 4.81
CA VAL A 47 -9.21 14.46 5.73
C VAL A 47 -10.46 14.85 4.95
N GLN A 48 -10.32 15.68 3.91
CA GLN A 48 -11.46 16.09 3.07
C GLN A 48 -12.11 14.89 2.36
N ILE A 49 -11.33 13.91 1.89
CA ILE A 49 -11.87 12.67 1.30
C ILE A 49 -12.67 11.88 2.34
N LEU A 50 -12.20 11.79 3.58
CA LEU A 50 -12.90 11.07 4.67
C LEU A 50 -14.17 11.80 5.14
N GLU A 51 -14.19 13.13 5.11
CA GLU A 51 -15.39 13.93 5.37
C GLU A 51 -16.42 13.75 4.25
N PHE A 52 -15.96 13.76 2.99
CA PHE A 52 -16.81 13.49 1.84
C PHE A 52 -17.33 12.03 1.85
N ALA A 53 -16.52 11.09 2.33
CA ALA A 53 -16.92 9.70 2.59
C ALA A 53 -17.99 9.57 3.67
N LYS A 54 -18.04 10.51 4.62
CA LYS A 54 -19.02 10.49 5.72
C LYS A 54 -20.42 10.87 5.23
N SER A 55 -20.52 11.72 4.20
CA SER A 55 -21.80 12.16 3.65
C SER A 55 -22.37 11.24 2.58
N GLN A 56 -21.55 10.36 1.99
CA GLN A 56 -21.97 9.43 0.92
C GLN A 56 -21.58 7.99 1.23
N ASP A 57 -22.54 7.07 1.16
CA ASP A 57 -22.30 5.62 1.32
C ASP A 57 -21.29 5.05 0.30
N LYS A 58 -21.14 5.71 -0.86
CA LYS A 58 -20.25 5.31 -1.94
C LYS A 58 -19.65 6.54 -2.60
N ILE A 59 -18.34 6.51 -2.80
CA ILE A 59 -17.58 7.59 -3.38
C ILE A 59 -16.83 7.08 -4.60
N THR A 60 -16.81 7.86 -5.68
CA THR A 60 -16.02 7.58 -6.87
C THR A 60 -14.94 8.63 -7.07
N ILE A 61 -13.87 8.27 -7.78
CA ILE A 61 -12.81 9.22 -8.14
C ILE A 61 -13.39 10.43 -8.90
N GLY A 62 -14.42 10.23 -9.72
CA GLY A 62 -15.06 11.32 -10.46
C GLY A 62 -15.78 12.35 -9.57
N GLN A 63 -16.27 11.94 -8.39
CA GLN A 63 -16.85 12.85 -7.41
C GLN A 63 -15.75 13.58 -6.62
N ILE A 64 -14.68 12.86 -6.25
CA ILE A 64 -13.57 13.44 -5.48
C ILE A 64 -12.77 14.45 -6.31
N VAL A 65 -12.64 14.24 -7.62
CA VAL A 65 -11.98 15.19 -8.55
C VAL A 65 -12.73 16.53 -8.65
N LYS A 66 -14.01 16.59 -8.25
CA LYS A 66 -14.76 17.85 -8.18
C LYS A 66 -14.43 18.69 -6.94
N LEU A 67 -13.77 18.11 -5.94
CA LEU A 67 -13.26 18.87 -4.79
C LEU A 67 -12.07 19.72 -5.24
N PRO A 68 -11.92 20.96 -4.72
CA PRO A 68 -10.80 21.81 -5.08
C PRO A 68 -9.46 21.19 -4.67
N GLN A 69 -8.38 21.52 -5.39
CA GLN A 69 -6.98 21.39 -4.95
C GLN A 69 -6.25 20.03 -5.13
N ALA A 70 -6.65 19.11 -6.02
CA ALA A 70 -5.79 17.95 -6.30
C ALA A 70 -5.84 17.39 -7.72
N ASN A 71 -4.65 17.10 -8.28
CA ASN A 71 -4.50 16.32 -9.50
C ASN A 71 -5.07 14.90 -9.28
N ARG A 72 -5.77 14.36 -10.29
CA ARG A 72 -6.32 12.99 -10.30
C ARG A 72 -5.30 11.91 -9.89
N ASN A 73 -4.03 12.11 -10.24
CA ASN A 73 -2.95 11.19 -9.85
C ASN A 73 -2.64 11.24 -8.35
N THR A 74 -2.69 12.43 -7.75
CA THR A 74 -2.53 12.63 -6.30
C THR A 74 -3.70 12.02 -5.54
N ILE A 75 -4.93 12.25 -6.00
CA ILE A 75 -6.15 11.66 -5.42
C ILE A 75 -6.07 10.13 -5.40
N LYS A 76 -5.65 9.50 -6.51
CA LYS A 76 -5.46 8.04 -6.57
C LYS A 76 -4.46 7.54 -5.54
N LYS A 77 -3.34 8.25 -5.33
CA LYS A 77 -2.35 7.88 -4.32
C LYS A 77 -2.91 7.99 -2.90
N HIS A 78 -3.65 9.07 -2.59
CA HIS A 78 -4.29 9.22 -1.27
C HIS A 78 -5.37 8.16 -1.03
N LEU A 79 -6.20 7.85 -2.03
CA LEU A 79 -7.19 6.78 -1.91
C LEU A 79 -6.53 5.42 -1.68
N GLN A 80 -5.44 5.11 -2.40
CA GLN A 80 -4.68 3.88 -2.17
C GLN A 80 -4.10 3.83 -0.75
N SER A 81 -3.54 4.94 -0.26
CA SER A 81 -3.02 5.03 1.10
C SER A 81 -4.11 4.87 2.16
N LEU A 82 -5.28 5.49 1.98
CA LEU A 82 -6.43 5.34 2.87
C LEU A 82 -7.02 3.93 2.87
N VAL A 83 -6.98 3.23 1.73
CA VAL A 83 -7.37 1.81 1.64
C VAL A 83 -6.36 0.90 2.33
N LEU A 84 -5.06 1.14 2.14
CA LEU A 84 -3.99 0.41 2.84
C LEU A 84 -4.05 0.64 4.36
N ALA A 85 -4.40 1.84 4.80
CA ALA A 85 -4.61 2.19 6.20
C ALA A 85 -5.95 1.69 6.76
N ASN A 86 -6.73 0.91 6.00
CA ASN A 86 -8.04 0.37 6.38
C ASN A 86 -9.09 1.44 6.76
N HIS A 87 -8.94 2.69 6.32
CA HIS A 87 -9.95 3.75 6.49
C HIS A 87 -11.03 3.74 5.40
N LEU A 88 -10.72 3.15 4.25
CA LEU A 88 -11.64 2.99 3.12
C LEU A 88 -11.58 1.56 2.59
N VAL A 89 -12.73 1.01 2.21
CA VAL A 89 -12.84 -0.22 1.42
C VAL A 89 -12.97 0.16 -0.04
N GLN A 90 -12.07 -0.34 -0.88
CA GLN A 90 -12.20 -0.27 -2.33
C GLN A 90 -13.09 -1.42 -2.82
N SER A 91 -14.08 -1.12 -3.65
CA SER A 91 -14.94 -2.10 -4.30
C SER A 91 -14.98 -1.86 -5.81
N GLY A 92 -14.77 -2.93 -6.57
CA GLY A 92 -14.74 -2.92 -8.03
C GLY A 92 -13.35 -2.70 -8.64
N THR A 93 -13.26 -2.92 -9.95
CA THR A 93 -12.05 -2.77 -10.75
C THR A 93 -12.30 -1.84 -11.95
N GLY A 94 -11.32 -1.00 -12.28
CA GLY A 94 -11.40 -0.12 -13.46
C GLY A 94 -12.38 1.05 -13.30
N LYS A 95 -13.23 1.29 -14.31
CA LYS A 95 -14.15 2.45 -14.39
C LYS A 95 -15.27 2.42 -13.34
N GLY A 96 -15.58 1.26 -12.77
CA GLY A 96 -16.61 1.07 -11.75
C GLY A 96 -16.06 1.04 -10.31
N THR A 97 -14.82 1.49 -10.09
CA THR A 97 -14.22 1.50 -8.75
C THR A 97 -14.90 2.55 -7.87
N TRP A 98 -15.44 2.12 -6.74
CA TRP A 98 -15.97 2.99 -5.69
C TRP A 98 -15.33 2.66 -4.35
N TYR A 99 -15.36 3.64 -3.46
CA TYR A 99 -14.77 3.59 -2.13
C TYR A 99 -15.88 3.83 -1.11
N ARG A 100 -15.79 3.16 0.03
CA ARG A 100 -16.71 3.33 1.16
C ARG A 100 -15.89 3.38 2.44
N ARG A 101 -16.32 4.17 3.41
CA ARG A 101 -15.71 4.17 4.74
C ARG A 101 -15.98 2.84 5.46
N THR A 102 -14.93 2.24 6.01
CA THR A 102 -15.01 1.06 6.89
C THR A 102 -15.86 1.33 8.12
#